data_AF-A0A7J9IBR1-F1
#
_entry.id   AF-A0A7J9IBR1-F1
#
_cell.length_a   1.000
_cell.length_b   1.000
_cell.length_c   1.000
_cell.angle_alpha   90.00
_cell.angle_beta   90.00
_cell.angle_gamma   90.00
#
_symmetry.space_group_name_H-M   'P 1'
#
loop_
_entity.id
_entity.type
_entity.pdbx_description
1 polymer ?
#
loop_
_entity_poly.entity_id
_entity_poly.type
_entity_poly.pdbx_seq_one_letter_code
_entity_poly.pdbx_strand_id
1 'polypeptide(L)'
;MVADLIDNASNPKPGTLCHAVTQNGPLWITFKVSMTIKLEQELSVTSDRTVDARGANVEICNGAGITIQFAKNIIIHGLHIHHIVPANGGKIKDGENHDGLWNASDVMLLGGSDYYSADKKM
;
A
#
# COMPACT_ATOMS: atom_id res chain seq x y z
N MET A 1 -4.58 -3.57 -13.07
CA MET A 1 -5.85 -3.55 -12.32
C MET A 1 -5.79 -4.57 -11.21
N VAL A 2 -6.19 -4.19 -9.99
CA VAL A 2 -6.36 -5.09 -8.84
C VAL A 2 -7.74 -5.75 -8.95
N ALA A 3 -7.76 -7.07 -8.76
CA ALA A 3 -8.95 -7.90 -8.91
C ALA A 3 -9.03 -9.06 -7.89
N ASP A 4 -7.97 -9.28 -7.10
CA ASP A 4 -7.92 -10.32 -6.07
C ASP A 4 -7.81 -9.68 -4.68
N LEU A 5 -8.56 -10.23 -3.74
CA LEU A 5 -8.62 -9.82 -2.33
C LEU A 5 -7.57 -10.50 -1.47
N ILE A 6 -7.05 -11.66 -1.90
CA ILE A 6 -6.09 -12.45 -1.14
C ILE A 6 -4.72 -11.83 -1.30
N ASP A 7 -4.36 -10.94 -0.38
CA ASP A 7 -3.12 -10.18 -0.48
C ASP A 7 -2.07 -10.69 0.52
N ASN A 8 -1.05 -11.37 0.01
CA ASN A 8 0.07 -11.87 0.80
C ASN A 8 1.29 -10.98 0.56
N ALA A 9 1.74 -10.29 1.60
CA ALA A 9 2.85 -9.36 1.50
C ALA A 9 4.19 -10.04 1.11
N SER A 10 4.41 -11.30 1.48
CA SER A 10 5.68 -12.02 1.22
C SER A 10 5.78 -12.67 -0.16
N ASN A 11 4.64 -13.09 -0.72
CA ASN A 11 4.56 -13.74 -2.03
C ASN A 11 3.28 -13.31 -2.75
N PRO A 12 3.20 -12.04 -3.17
CA PRO A 12 1.98 -11.49 -3.72
C PRO A 12 1.73 -12.02 -5.13
N LYS A 13 0.47 -12.33 -5.43
CA LYS A 13 0.08 -12.90 -6.73
C LYS A 13 -0.32 -11.80 -7.70
N PRO A 14 -0.09 -11.98 -9.01
CA PRO A 14 -0.64 -11.07 -10.02
C PRO A 14 -2.14 -10.85 -9.81
N GLY A 15 -2.55 -9.58 -9.73
CA GLY A 15 -3.94 -9.20 -9.46
C GLY A 15 -4.23 -8.73 -8.03
N THR A 16 -3.28 -8.88 -7.09
CA THR A 16 -3.38 -8.31 -5.74
C THR A 16 -2.75 -6.92 -5.67
N LEU A 17 -3.03 -6.16 -4.59
CA LEU A 17 -2.48 -4.83 -4.40
C LEU A 17 -0.98 -4.88 -4.05
N CYS A 18 -0.52 -5.79 -3.17
CA CYS A 18 0.91 -5.95 -2.87
C CYS A 18 1.75 -6.27 -4.12
N HIS A 19 1.22 -7.07 -5.04
CA HIS A 19 1.92 -7.36 -6.29
C HIS A 19 2.05 -6.10 -7.14
N ALA A 20 0.96 -5.34 -7.28
CA ALA A 20 0.93 -4.16 -8.13
C ALA A 20 1.87 -3.04 -7.65
N VAL A 21 1.94 -2.78 -6.33
CA VAL A 21 2.73 -1.67 -5.79
C VAL A 21 4.24 -1.90 -5.79
N THR A 22 4.70 -3.14 -6.04
CA THR A 22 6.11 -3.54 -6.02
C THR A 22 6.72 -3.80 -7.40
N GLN A 23 5.92 -3.77 -8.49
CA GLN A 23 6.41 -3.97 -9.87
C GLN A 23 7.47 -2.94 -10.25
N ASN A 24 8.32 -3.20 -11.24
CA ASN A 24 9.24 -2.19 -11.76
C ASN A 24 8.56 -1.20 -12.73
N GLY A 25 9.11 0.01 -12.78
CA GLY A 25 8.72 1.07 -13.72
C GLY A 25 7.39 1.77 -13.36
N PRO A 26 7.07 2.91 -14.00
CA PRO A 26 5.87 3.68 -13.68
C PRO A 26 4.58 2.88 -13.91
N LEU A 27 3.67 2.90 -12.92
CA LEU A 27 2.43 2.12 -13.00
C LEU A 27 1.23 2.87 -12.40
N TRP A 28 0.13 2.86 -13.15
CA TRP A 28 -1.18 3.30 -12.69
C TRP A 28 -2.04 2.10 -12.28
N ILE A 29 -2.27 1.97 -10.99
CA ILE A 29 -2.97 0.89 -10.33
C ILE A 29 -4.41 1.33 -10.10
N THR A 30 -5.35 0.70 -10.79
CA THR A 30 -6.79 0.87 -10.61
C THR A 30 -7.44 -0.41 -10.10
N PHE A 31 -8.67 -0.30 -9.60
CA PHE A 31 -9.43 -1.40 -9.02
C PHE A 31 -10.58 -1.81 -9.93
N LYS A 32 -10.76 -3.11 -10.14
CA LYS A 32 -11.82 -3.63 -11.03
C LYS A 32 -13.21 -3.52 -10.43
N VAL A 33 -13.32 -3.61 -9.11
CA VAL A 33 -14.56 -3.60 -8.33
C VAL A 33 -14.32 -2.94 -6.98
N SER A 34 -15.40 -2.49 -6.32
CA SER A 34 -15.36 -2.11 -4.90
C SER A 34 -14.91 -3.30 -4.04
N MET A 35 -14.03 -3.07 -3.09
CA MET A 35 -13.42 -4.14 -2.30
C MET A 35 -12.86 -3.66 -0.97
N THR A 36 -12.85 -4.57 0.02
CA THR A 36 -12.24 -4.33 1.33
C THR A 36 -10.99 -5.21 1.46
N ILE A 37 -9.85 -4.58 1.68
CA ILE A 37 -8.54 -5.21 1.75
C ILE A 37 -8.07 -5.17 3.21
N LYS A 38 -7.76 -6.35 3.76
CA LYS A 38 -7.09 -6.46 5.05
C LYS A 38 -5.63 -6.84 4.79
N LEU A 39 -4.73 -5.96 5.20
CA LEU A 39 -3.29 -6.20 5.11
C LEU A 39 -2.82 -6.92 6.37
N GLU A 40 -2.17 -8.07 6.23
CA GLU A 40 -1.57 -8.78 7.38
C GLU A 40 -0.24 -8.15 7.82
N GLN A 41 0.44 -7.49 6.88
CA GLN A 41 1.71 -6.78 7.05
C GLN A 41 1.65 -5.48 6.24
N GLU A 42 2.55 -4.53 6.54
CA GLU A 42 2.57 -3.23 5.86
C GLU A 42 2.68 -3.37 4.33
N LEU A 43 1.93 -2.55 3.61
CA LEU A 43 2.01 -2.46 2.15
C LEU A 43 3.16 -1.51 1.77
N SER A 44 4.28 -2.06 1.31
CA SER A 44 5.42 -1.26 0.82
C SER A 44 5.17 -0.75 -0.60
N VAL A 45 5.08 0.57 -0.76
CA VAL A 45 4.85 1.21 -2.07
C VAL A 45 6.15 1.76 -2.64
N THR A 46 6.53 1.27 -3.82
CA THR A 46 7.77 1.65 -4.54
C THR A 46 7.58 2.88 -5.43
N SER A 47 8.67 3.50 -5.91
CA SER A 47 8.65 4.76 -6.71
C SER A 47 7.83 4.68 -8.00
N ASP A 48 7.28 5.82 -8.45
CA ASP A 48 6.53 6.00 -9.70
C ASP A 48 5.19 5.23 -9.73
N ARG A 49 4.46 5.22 -8.61
CA ARG A 49 3.15 4.54 -8.48
C ARG A 49 2.02 5.54 -8.37
N THR A 50 0.96 5.28 -9.10
CA THR A 50 -0.36 5.88 -8.83
C THR A 50 -1.31 4.77 -8.39
N VAL A 51 -1.82 4.83 -7.17
CA VAL A 51 -2.93 4.00 -6.68
C VAL A 51 -4.19 4.84 -6.73
N ASP A 52 -5.11 4.48 -7.60
CA ASP A 52 -6.30 5.26 -7.92
C ASP A 52 -7.57 4.41 -7.80
N ALA A 53 -8.34 4.67 -6.75
CA ALA A 53 -9.60 4.01 -6.48
C ALA A 53 -10.82 4.79 -6.99
N ARG A 54 -10.66 5.82 -7.83
CA ARG A 54 -11.82 6.46 -8.47
C ARG A 54 -12.67 5.43 -9.21
N GLY A 55 -13.98 5.49 -8.97
CA GLY A 55 -14.94 4.57 -9.59
C GLY A 55 -15.18 3.25 -8.82
N ALA A 56 -14.48 3.03 -7.70
CA ALA A 56 -14.70 1.88 -6.81
C ALA A 56 -14.64 2.33 -5.33
N ASN A 57 -15.47 1.74 -4.46
CA ASN A 57 -15.31 1.92 -3.01
C ASN A 57 -14.24 0.93 -2.53
N VAL A 58 -13.02 1.42 -2.27
CA VAL A 58 -11.90 0.58 -1.86
C VAL A 58 -11.49 0.94 -0.44
N GLU A 59 -11.64 -0.03 0.46
CA GLU A 59 -11.32 0.11 1.87
C GLU A 59 -10.06 -0.68 2.22
N ILE A 60 -9.14 -0.08 2.97
CA ILE A 60 -8.02 -0.79 3.62
C ILE A 60 -8.23 -0.68 5.12
N CYS A 61 -8.52 -1.82 5.77
CA CYS A 61 -8.92 -1.79 7.17
C CYS A 61 -8.66 -3.08 7.97
N ASN A 62 -8.74 -2.94 9.29
CA ASN A 62 -8.67 -4.04 10.26
C ASN A 62 -7.36 -4.85 10.17
N GLY A 63 -6.28 -4.18 9.77
CA GLY A 63 -4.97 -4.75 9.50
C GLY A 63 -3.89 -3.68 9.44
N ALA A 64 -2.76 -4.01 8.84
CA ALA A 64 -1.61 -3.12 8.69
C ALA A 64 -1.89 -1.94 7.75
N GLY A 65 -1.02 -0.94 7.82
CA GLY A 65 -1.10 0.29 7.01
C GLY A 65 -0.31 0.22 5.69
N ILE A 66 -0.16 1.40 5.09
CA ILE A 66 0.67 1.63 3.90
C ILE A 66 1.97 2.29 4.33
N THR A 67 3.09 1.82 3.77
CA THR A 67 4.41 2.38 4.04
C THR A 67 5.09 2.81 2.75
N ILE A 68 5.65 4.03 2.77
CA ILE A 68 6.39 4.63 1.65
C ILE A 68 7.75 5.05 2.18
N GLN A 69 8.77 4.25 1.92
CA GLN A 69 10.15 4.54 2.34
C GLN A 69 11.05 4.65 1.12
N PHE A 70 11.90 5.68 1.11
CA PHE A 70 12.89 5.93 0.04
C PHE A 70 12.30 5.91 -1.38
N ALA A 71 11.03 6.28 -1.53
CA ALA A 71 10.30 6.29 -2.78
C ALA A 71 9.86 7.71 -3.17
N LYS A 72 9.71 7.94 -4.47
CA LYS A 72 9.29 9.23 -5.06
C LYS A 72 8.18 9.03 -6.08
N ASN A 73 7.52 10.12 -6.44
CA ASN A 73 6.49 10.15 -7.48
C ASN A 73 5.33 9.19 -7.17
N ILE A 74 4.79 9.30 -5.96
CA ILE A 74 3.66 8.48 -5.50
C ILE A 74 2.39 9.32 -5.46
N ILE A 75 1.31 8.78 -6.02
CA ILE A 75 -0.05 9.31 -5.87
C ILE A 75 -0.90 8.19 -5.28
N ILE A 76 -1.56 8.45 -4.14
CA ILE A 76 -2.57 7.57 -3.57
C ILE A 76 -3.86 8.36 -3.47
N HIS A 77 -4.91 7.87 -4.12
CA HIS A 77 -6.15 8.64 -4.26
C HIS A 77 -7.39 7.74 -4.24
N GLY A 78 -8.44 8.22 -3.57
CA GLY A 78 -9.75 7.56 -3.51
C GLY A 78 -9.83 6.33 -2.59
N LEU A 79 -8.78 6.01 -1.82
CA LEU A 79 -8.80 4.93 -0.85
C LEU A 79 -9.44 5.37 0.47
N HIS A 80 -10.20 4.48 1.09
CA HIS A 80 -10.75 4.62 2.42
C HIS A 80 -9.89 3.81 3.39
N ILE A 81 -9.04 4.47 4.18
CA ILE A 81 -8.08 3.79 5.07
C ILE A 81 -8.46 4.06 6.53
N HIS A 82 -8.78 3.01 7.29
CA HIS A 82 -9.26 3.17 8.66
C HIS A 82 -9.07 1.90 9.50
N HIS A 83 -9.15 2.02 10.83
CA HIS A 83 -8.98 0.88 11.74
C HIS A 83 -7.64 0.13 11.50
N ILE A 84 -6.57 0.91 11.27
CA ILE A 84 -5.22 0.38 11.09
C ILE A 84 -4.64 0.03 12.45
N VAL A 85 -4.03 -1.15 12.52
CA VAL A 85 -3.40 -1.69 13.73
C VAL A 85 -1.93 -2.04 13.45
N PRO A 86 -1.07 -1.99 14.48
CA PRO A 86 0.31 -2.46 14.38
C PRO A 86 0.39 -3.88 13.83
N ALA A 87 1.31 -4.13 12.90
CA ALA A 87 1.63 -5.47 12.43
C ALA A 87 2.95 -5.97 13.05
N ASN A 88 3.04 -7.27 13.28
CA ASN A 88 4.20 -7.91 13.91
C ASN A 88 5.49 -7.86 13.06
N GLY A 89 5.44 -7.28 11.86
CA GLY A 89 6.53 -7.31 10.89
C GLY A 89 6.65 -8.67 10.20
N GLY A 90 7.81 -8.93 9.61
CA GLY A 90 8.14 -10.17 8.90
C GLY A 90 8.63 -9.91 7.48
N LYS A 91 8.59 -10.96 6.67
CA LYS A 91 9.10 -10.91 5.30
C LYS A 91 8.09 -10.21 4.38
N ILE A 92 8.46 -9.07 3.81
CA ILE A 92 7.60 -8.23 2.97
C ILE A 92 8.26 -8.04 1.59
N LYS A 93 7.46 -8.13 0.53
CA LYS A 93 7.84 -7.75 -0.82
C LYS A 93 7.88 -6.22 -0.88
N ASP A 94 9.06 -5.65 -1.03
CA ASP A 94 9.30 -4.20 -1.10
C ASP A 94 10.01 -3.78 -2.40
N GLY A 95 10.11 -4.71 -3.36
CA GLY A 95 10.45 -4.47 -4.76
C GLY A 95 10.26 -5.74 -5.58
N GLU A 96 10.19 -5.63 -6.91
CA GLU A 96 9.89 -6.78 -7.79
C GLU A 96 10.85 -7.96 -7.56
N ASN A 97 12.13 -7.65 -7.36
CA ASN A 97 13.20 -8.64 -7.14
C ASN A 97 13.81 -8.57 -5.73
N HIS A 98 13.13 -7.92 -4.77
CA HIS A 98 13.62 -7.73 -3.42
C HIS A 98 12.55 -8.09 -2.39
N ASP A 99 12.95 -8.82 -1.35
CA ASP A 99 12.12 -9.07 -0.18
C ASP A 99 12.89 -8.55 1.04
N GLY A 100 12.30 -7.62 1.78
CA GLY A 100 12.85 -7.09 3.03
C GLY A 100 12.40 -7.91 4.24
N LEU A 101 13.21 -7.88 5.30
CA LEU A 101 12.78 -8.29 6.64
C LEU A 101 12.42 -7.04 7.44
N TRP A 102 11.14 -6.88 7.74
CA TRP A 102 10.59 -5.70 8.38
C TRP A 102 10.34 -5.97 9.87
N ASN A 103 10.67 -4.99 10.71
CA ASN A 103 10.39 -5.07 12.14
C ASN A 103 8.87 -4.93 12.39
N ALA A 104 8.47 -5.16 13.64
CA ALA A 104 7.14 -4.77 14.07
C ALA A 104 6.90 -3.28 13.74
N SER A 105 5.74 -3.02 13.17
CA SER A 105 5.30 -1.68 12.78
C SER A 105 4.51 -1.05 13.92
N ASP A 106 4.59 0.28 14.04
CA ASP A 106 3.62 1.05 14.81
C ASP A 106 2.36 1.30 13.95
N VAL A 107 1.42 2.12 14.43
CA VAL A 107 0.29 2.58 13.58
C VAL A 107 0.81 3.62 12.58
N MET A 108 1.45 3.18 11.49
CA MET A 108 1.89 4.08 10.41
C MET A 108 0.87 4.14 9.28
N LEU A 109 0.59 5.35 8.81
CA LEU A 109 -0.24 5.60 7.64
C LEU A 109 0.51 6.31 6.52
N LEU A 110 1.56 7.11 6.79
CA LEU A 110 2.54 7.65 5.85
C LEU A 110 3.78 8.21 6.62
N GLY A 111 4.99 7.69 6.41
CA GLY A 111 6.23 8.09 7.14
C GLY A 111 7.53 7.96 6.32
N GLY A 112 8.34 9.03 6.34
CA GLY A 112 9.54 9.31 5.53
C GLY A 112 10.00 10.74 5.83
N SER A 113 11.28 11.09 5.66
CA SER A 113 11.88 12.35 6.17
C SER A 113 11.28 13.66 5.65
N ASP A 114 10.40 13.64 4.65
CA ASP A 114 10.00 14.82 3.87
C ASP A 114 8.49 14.89 3.56
N TYR A 115 7.60 14.67 4.53
CA TYR A 115 6.16 14.86 4.33
C TYR A 115 5.71 16.33 4.40
N TYR A 116 5.07 16.82 3.33
CA TYR A 116 4.23 18.02 3.34
C TYR A 116 2.77 17.61 3.57
N SER A 117 2.21 17.98 4.72
CA SER A 117 0.76 17.93 4.95
C SER A 117 0.15 19.25 4.48
N ALA A 118 -0.38 19.26 3.25
CA ALA A 118 -1.33 20.28 2.85
C ALA A 118 -2.70 19.87 3.41
N ASP A 119 -2.99 20.35 4.63
CA ASP A 119 -4.31 20.85 5.03
C ASP A 119 -4.34 21.11 6.55
N LYS A 120 -3.83 22.28 6.91
CA LYS A 120 -4.22 22.98 8.13
C LYS A 120 -4.52 24.42 7.74
N LYS A 121 -5.77 24.69 7.36
CA LYS A 121 -6.45 26.00 7.45
C LYS A 121 -7.88 25.90 6.93
N MET A 122 -8.83 25.79 7.84
CA MET A 122 -9.88 26.81 8.06
C MET A 122 -10.49 26.60 9.45
#